data_AF-A0A948VBF6-F1
#
_entry.id   AF-A0A948VBF6-F1
#
_cell.length_a   1.000
_cell.length_b   1.000
_cell.length_c   1.000
_cell.angle_alpha   90.00
_cell.angle_beta   90.00
_cell.angle_gamma   90.00
#
_symmetry.space_group_name_H-M   'P 1'
#
loop_
_entity.id
_entity.type
_entity.pdbx_description
1 polymer ?
#
loop_
_entity_poly.entity_id
_entity_poly.type
_entity_poly.pdbx_seq_one_letter_code
_entity_poly.pdbx_strand_id
1 'polypeptide(L)'
;MSDKHTIGGRTFLPLRESTVEQDFRFLSLVGRARIDEVVMQPGESPEAFARRLLEVTVESGVILDLLGCLLIPEDIAPQDRDPGEVWTPEVGQETARFLGQLRDPKDKAEVRGLVLSLLVSFFESGIVSLWTSTTSSTEAIPEPESKQKPRAGTAPGPSSSANSPQGTTTAPSGSSAGRSGSPSPPTAG
;
A
#
# COMPACT_ATOMS: atom_id res chain seq x y z
N MET A 1 14.70 18.89 3.29
CA MET A 1 13.47 19.73 3.28
C MET A 1 13.76 20.99 4.08
N SER A 2 13.21 22.14 3.67
CA SER A 2 13.26 23.36 4.49
C SER A 2 12.69 23.08 5.88
N ASP A 3 13.22 23.74 6.91
CA ASP A 3 12.77 23.52 8.29
C ASP A 3 11.31 23.95 8.52
N LYS A 4 10.77 24.82 7.64
CA LYS A 4 9.41 25.36 7.71
C LYS A 4 8.87 25.68 6.31
N HIS A 5 7.55 25.66 6.17
CA HIS A 5 6.83 26.01 4.94
C HIS A 5 5.73 27.03 5.24
N THR A 6 5.74 28.19 4.57
CA THR A 6 4.65 29.18 4.70
C THR A 6 3.68 29.03 3.55
N ILE A 7 2.44 28.66 3.84
CA ILE A 7 1.40 28.33 2.86
C ILE A 7 0.08 28.95 3.32
N GLY A 8 -0.54 29.78 2.48
CA GLY A 8 -1.83 30.41 2.79
C GLY A 8 -1.78 31.29 4.04
N GLY A 9 -0.62 31.89 4.33
CA GLY A 9 -0.40 32.72 5.52
C GLY A 9 -0.18 31.94 6.83
N ARG A 10 -0.16 30.60 6.79
CA ARG A 10 0.20 29.76 7.94
C ARG A 10 1.58 29.16 7.75
N THR A 11 2.32 28.99 8.83
CA THR A 11 3.59 28.27 8.82
C THR A 11 3.36 26.82 9.25
N PHE A 12 3.93 25.90 8.50
CA PHE A 12 3.90 24.47 8.77
C PHE A 12 5.31 23.95 9.04
N LEU A 13 5.42 23.07 10.02
CA LEU A 13 6.63 22.35 10.34
C LEU A 13 6.53 20.93 9.76
N PRO A 14 7.57 20.43 9.06
CA PRO A 14 7.65 19.03 8.71
C PRO A 14 7.91 18.19 9.97
N LEU A 15 7.20 17.07 10.08
CA LEU A 15 7.40 16.10 11.15
C LEU A 15 8.67 15.30 10.89
N ARG A 16 9.57 15.25 11.87
CA ARG A 16 10.84 14.51 11.78
C ARG A 16 10.74 13.14 12.43
N GLU A 17 10.05 13.07 13.57
CA GLU A 17 9.69 11.84 14.25
C GLU A 17 8.17 11.67 14.18
N SER A 18 7.72 10.44 13.99
CA SER A 18 6.31 10.09 13.91
C SER A 18 5.91 9.19 15.07
N THR A 19 4.65 9.31 15.48
CA THR A 19 4.05 8.36 16.42
C THR A 19 3.62 7.08 15.70
N VAL A 20 3.48 5.98 16.45
CA VAL A 20 3.01 4.70 15.88
C VAL A 20 1.65 4.84 15.20
N GLU A 21 0.73 5.62 15.77
CA GLU A 21 -0.59 5.86 15.18
C GLU A 21 -0.48 6.59 13.84
N GLN A 22 0.38 7.60 13.77
CA GLN A 22 0.66 8.36 12.56
C GLN A 22 1.23 7.46 11.45
N ASP A 23 2.18 6.57 11.79
CA ASP A 23 2.76 5.62 10.84
C ASP A 23 1.70 4.69 10.25
N PHE A 24 0.86 4.08 11.10
CA PHE A 24 -0.20 3.20 10.62
C PHE A 24 -1.22 3.94 9.76
N ARG A 25 -1.52 5.19 10.09
CA ARG A 25 -2.40 6.02 9.25
C ARG A 25 -1.76 6.33 7.90
N PHE A 26 -0.49 6.75 7.90
CA PHE A 26 0.25 7.01 6.67
C PHE A 26 0.29 5.77 5.78
N LEU A 27 0.66 4.62 6.32
CA LEU A 27 0.71 3.35 5.60
C LEU A 27 -0.67 2.91 5.10
N SER A 28 -1.74 3.14 5.87
CA SER A 28 -3.11 2.88 5.41
C SER A 28 -3.48 3.73 4.20
N LEU A 29 -3.07 5.01 4.17
CA LEU A 29 -3.30 5.88 3.00
C LEU A 29 -2.51 5.42 1.78
N VAL A 30 -1.25 5.02 1.97
CA VAL A 30 -0.39 4.45 0.92
C VAL A 30 -1.05 3.20 0.30
N GLY A 31 -1.47 2.24 1.13
CA GLY A 31 -2.11 1.01 0.67
C GLY A 31 -3.47 1.25 0.01
N ARG A 32 -4.28 2.18 0.54
CA ARG A 32 -5.55 2.57 -0.08
C ARG A 32 -5.37 3.19 -1.47
N ALA A 33 -4.27 3.89 -1.67
CA ALA A 33 -3.90 4.49 -2.95
C ALA A 33 -3.14 3.52 -3.86
N ARG A 34 -2.80 2.31 -3.38
CA ARG A 34 -1.99 1.30 -4.10
C ARG A 34 -0.63 1.86 -4.54
N ILE A 35 -0.11 2.83 -3.79
CA ILE A 35 1.19 3.48 -4.05
C ILE A 35 2.32 2.46 -3.87
N ASP A 36 2.16 1.53 -2.92
CA ASP A 36 3.06 0.43 -2.63
C ASP A 36 3.15 -0.62 -3.76
N GLU A 37 2.16 -0.67 -4.65
CA GLU A 37 2.17 -1.58 -5.81
C GLU A 37 2.91 -1.00 -7.02
N VAL A 38 3.27 0.30 -6.98
CA VAL A 38 3.89 0.99 -8.11
C VAL A 38 5.40 0.70 -8.12
N VAL A 39 5.77 -0.30 -8.92
CA VAL A 39 7.17 -0.72 -9.10
C VAL A 39 7.71 -0.26 -10.46
N MET A 40 8.97 0.18 -10.48
CA MET A 40 9.68 0.57 -11.70
C MET A 40 9.86 -0.65 -12.61
N GLN A 41 9.47 -0.52 -13.87
CA GLN A 41 9.52 -1.61 -14.83
C GLN A 41 10.91 -1.71 -15.50
N PRO A 42 11.32 -2.90 -15.98
CA PRO A 42 12.57 -3.04 -16.73
C PRO A 42 12.60 -2.12 -17.96
N GLY A 43 13.64 -1.28 -18.04
CA GLY A 43 13.82 -0.32 -19.15
C GLY A 43 12.97 0.96 -19.04
N GLU A 44 12.21 1.13 -17.96
CA GLU A 44 11.49 2.38 -17.68
C GLU A 44 12.45 3.49 -17.27
N SER A 45 12.24 4.71 -17.78
CA SER A 45 13.02 5.87 -17.32
C SER A 45 12.52 6.35 -15.95
N PRO A 46 13.38 6.93 -15.11
CA PRO A 46 12.96 7.50 -13.82
C PRO A 46 11.81 8.50 -13.93
N GLU A 47 11.78 9.30 -15.00
CA GLU A 47 10.72 10.29 -15.26
C GLU A 47 9.38 9.63 -15.61
N ALA A 48 9.40 8.54 -16.38
CA ALA A 48 8.20 7.77 -16.71
C ALA A 48 7.62 7.11 -15.44
N PHE A 49 8.50 6.54 -14.61
CA PHE A 49 8.12 5.96 -13.34
C PHE A 49 7.52 6.99 -12.37
N ALA A 50 8.21 8.12 -12.17
CA ALA A 50 7.75 9.20 -11.32
C ALA A 50 6.39 9.75 -11.77
N ARG A 51 6.15 9.83 -13.09
CA ARG A 51 4.85 10.22 -13.64
C ARG A 51 3.75 9.23 -13.28
N ARG A 52 3.97 7.92 -13.46
CA ARG A 52 2.98 6.89 -13.09
C ARG A 52 2.66 6.91 -11.59
N LEU A 53 3.69 7.08 -10.75
CA LEU A 53 3.48 7.19 -9.30
C LEU A 53 2.64 8.42 -8.96
N LEU A 54 2.96 9.57 -9.56
CA LEU A 54 2.20 10.79 -9.37
C LEU A 54 0.75 10.62 -9.85
N GLU A 55 0.52 9.99 -11.00
CA GLU A 55 -0.81 9.68 -11.53
C GLU A 55 -1.62 8.84 -10.54
N VAL A 56 -1.09 7.69 -10.10
CA VAL A 56 -1.74 6.82 -9.09
C VAL A 56 -2.06 7.60 -7.81
N THR A 57 -1.11 8.39 -7.33
CA THR A 57 -1.27 9.17 -6.10
C THR A 57 -2.35 10.25 -6.24
N VAL A 58 -2.40 10.95 -7.37
CA VAL A 58 -3.41 11.99 -7.63
C VAL A 58 -4.79 11.38 -7.83
N GLU A 59 -4.91 10.29 -8.60
CA GLU A 59 -6.18 9.61 -8.86
C GLU A 59 -6.82 9.03 -7.60
N SER A 60 -6.00 8.61 -6.63
CA SER A 60 -6.48 8.09 -5.35
C SER A 60 -7.15 9.16 -4.45
N GLY A 61 -6.86 10.44 -4.68
CA GLY A 61 -7.37 11.54 -3.87
C GLY A 61 -6.76 11.67 -2.47
N VAL A 62 -5.81 10.82 -2.06
CA VAL A 62 -5.27 10.81 -0.69
C VAL A 62 -4.09 11.76 -0.48
N ILE A 63 -3.60 12.44 -1.53
CA ILE A 63 -2.33 13.17 -1.48
C ILE A 63 -2.30 14.27 -0.40
N LEU A 64 -3.41 14.97 -0.20
CA LEU A 64 -3.48 16.00 0.85
C LEU A 64 -3.57 15.39 2.25
N ASP A 65 -4.19 14.22 2.39
CA ASP A 65 -4.21 13.48 3.65
C ASP A 65 -2.82 12.94 4.01
N LEU A 66 -2.04 12.51 3.00
CA LEU A 66 -0.63 12.15 3.19
C LEU A 66 0.19 13.34 3.67
N LEU A 67 0.02 14.53 3.08
CA LEU A 67 0.66 15.75 3.59
C LEU A 67 0.20 16.10 5.01
N GLY A 68 -1.07 15.86 5.36
CA GLY A 68 -1.59 16.02 6.72
C GLY A 68 -0.95 15.06 7.74
N CYS A 69 -0.39 13.95 7.30
CA CYS A 69 0.40 13.06 8.15
C CYS A 69 1.85 13.53 8.32
N LEU A 70 2.31 14.57 7.61
CA LEU A 70 3.71 14.98 7.58
C LEU A 70 3.93 16.44 7.97
N LEU A 71 2.85 17.21 8.10
CA LEU A 71 2.90 18.63 8.36
C LEU A 71 2.03 18.96 9.57
N ILE A 72 2.55 19.83 10.42
CA ILE A 72 1.80 20.40 11.52
C ILE A 72 1.88 21.93 11.50
N PRO A 73 0.77 22.64 11.75
CA PRO A 73 0.80 24.08 11.95
C PRO A 73 1.74 24.47 13.11
N GLU A 74 2.58 25.47 12.88
CA GLU A 74 3.56 25.94 13.87
C GLU A 74 2.89 26.53 15.12
N ASP A 75 1.69 27.09 15.00
CA ASP A 75 0.95 27.72 16.09
C ASP A 75 0.45 26.73 17.15
N ILE A 76 0.35 25.45 16.81
CA ILE A 76 -0.01 24.38 17.75
C ILE A 76 1.20 23.52 18.17
N ALA A 77 2.34 23.67 17.49
CA ALA A 77 3.56 22.96 17.81
C ALA A 77 4.25 23.63 19.02
N PRO A 78 4.47 22.90 20.13
CA PRO A 78 5.21 23.44 21.28
C PRO A 78 6.65 23.76 20.86
N GLN A 79 7.20 24.89 21.30
CA GLN A 79 8.60 25.25 20.98
C GLN A 79 9.62 24.34 21.68
N ASP A 80 9.19 23.62 22.72
CA ASP A 80 10.01 22.80 23.62
C ASP A 80 9.84 21.28 23.38
N ARG A 81 9.03 20.86 22.42
CA ARG A 81 8.73 19.44 22.15
C ARG A 81 8.85 19.11 20.67
N ASP A 82 8.98 17.82 20.35
CA ASP A 82 8.92 17.39 18.96
C ASP A 82 7.51 17.66 18.40
N PRO A 83 7.38 18.29 17.22
CA PRO A 83 6.07 18.57 16.63
C PRO A 83 5.23 17.30 16.36
N GLY A 84 5.84 16.11 16.32
CA GLY A 84 5.14 14.83 16.21
C GLY A 84 4.32 14.47 17.46
N GLU A 85 4.67 14.99 18.64
CA GLU A 85 3.95 14.68 19.89
C GLU A 85 2.54 15.27 19.95
N VAL A 86 2.31 16.37 19.23
CA VAL A 86 1.00 17.06 19.16
C VAL A 86 0.19 16.66 17.93
N TRP A 87 0.77 15.82 17.05
CA TRP A 87 0.04 15.31 15.91
C TRP A 87 -1.11 14.41 16.38
N THR A 88 -2.27 14.57 15.74
CA THR A 88 -3.44 13.72 15.92
C THR A 88 -4.11 13.46 14.57
N PRO A 89 -4.92 12.38 14.46
CA PRO A 89 -5.85 12.14 13.37
C PRO A 89 -6.62 13.37 12.88
N GLU A 90 -7.11 14.18 13.81
CA GLU A 90 -7.93 15.36 13.57
C GLU A 90 -7.08 16.51 13.02
N VAL A 91 -5.90 16.75 13.62
CA VAL A 91 -4.94 17.76 13.15
C VAL A 91 -4.51 17.46 11.72
N GLY A 92 -4.18 16.19 11.41
CA GLY A 92 -3.80 15.82 10.05
C GLY A 92 -4.92 16.06 9.03
N GLN A 93 -6.18 15.76 9.41
CA GLN A 93 -7.33 16.02 8.55
C GLN A 93 -7.61 17.52 8.38
N GLU A 94 -7.45 18.32 9.43
CA GLU A 94 -7.58 19.77 9.35
C GLU A 94 -6.52 20.37 8.43
N THR A 95 -5.26 19.94 8.55
CA THR A 95 -4.17 20.34 7.67
C THR A 95 -4.50 19.99 6.21
N ALA A 96 -4.92 18.76 5.92
CA ALA A 96 -5.31 18.34 4.57
C ALA A 96 -6.45 19.22 4.00
N ARG A 97 -7.48 19.49 4.82
CA ARG A 97 -8.62 20.33 4.44
C ARG A 97 -8.18 21.76 4.16
N PHE A 98 -7.31 22.34 5.00
CA PHE A 98 -6.78 23.68 4.82
C PHE A 98 -6.03 23.78 3.48
N LEU A 99 -5.11 22.86 3.21
CA LEU A 99 -4.33 22.83 1.96
C LEU A 99 -5.25 22.71 0.73
N GLY A 100 -6.33 21.92 0.84
CA GLY A 100 -7.31 21.74 -0.25
C GLY A 100 -8.13 22.99 -0.59
N GLN A 101 -8.18 23.99 0.28
CA GLN A 101 -8.93 25.24 0.04
C GLN A 101 -8.07 26.38 -0.55
N LEU A 102 -6.76 26.16 -0.71
CA LEU A 102 -5.84 27.17 -1.24
C LEU A 102 -6.19 27.54 -2.68
N ARG A 103 -6.25 28.85 -2.95
CA ARG A 103 -6.60 29.37 -4.29
C ARG A 103 -5.42 30.08 -4.97
N ASP A 104 -4.55 30.68 -4.17
CA ASP A 104 -3.40 31.43 -4.65
C ASP A 104 -2.45 30.52 -5.46
N PRO A 105 -2.02 30.92 -6.67
CA PRO A 105 -1.10 30.13 -7.50
C PRO A 105 0.23 29.83 -6.82
N LYS A 106 0.75 30.74 -5.99
CA LYS A 106 2.02 30.56 -5.26
C LYS A 106 1.86 29.47 -4.20
N ASP A 107 0.81 29.55 -3.39
CA ASP A 107 0.53 28.52 -2.37
C ASP A 107 0.31 27.15 -3.01
N LYS A 108 -0.39 27.09 -4.15
CA LYS A 108 -0.55 25.85 -4.93
C LYS A 108 0.79 25.30 -5.42
N ALA A 109 1.71 26.15 -5.83
CA ALA A 109 3.04 25.73 -6.26
C ALA A 109 3.84 25.13 -5.09
N GLU A 110 3.77 25.73 -3.91
CA GLU A 110 4.41 25.19 -2.69
C GLU A 110 3.85 23.82 -2.32
N VAL A 111 2.52 23.65 -2.31
CA VAL A 111 1.90 22.34 -2.06
C VAL A 111 2.33 21.30 -3.08
N ARG A 112 2.41 21.66 -4.38
CA ARG A 112 2.93 20.75 -5.41
C ARG A 112 4.40 20.38 -5.16
N GLY A 113 5.22 21.33 -4.74
CA GLY A 113 6.62 21.07 -4.37
C GLY A 113 6.75 20.10 -3.21
N LEU A 114 5.87 20.22 -2.21
CA LEU A 114 5.79 19.28 -1.08
C LEU A 114 5.36 17.88 -1.52
N VAL A 115 4.34 17.77 -2.38
CA VAL A 115 3.91 16.50 -2.95
C VAL A 115 5.07 15.81 -3.69
N LEU A 116 5.78 16.54 -4.54
CA LEU A 116 6.92 15.99 -5.26
C LEU A 116 8.03 15.55 -4.29
N SER A 117 8.31 16.34 -3.25
CA SER A 117 9.31 16.00 -2.24
C SER A 117 8.95 14.72 -1.48
N LEU A 118 7.67 14.54 -1.11
CA LEU A 118 7.17 13.32 -0.49
C LEU A 118 7.42 12.09 -1.38
N LEU A 119 7.07 12.18 -2.67
CA LEU A 119 7.28 11.08 -3.60
C LEU A 119 8.77 10.76 -3.78
N VAL A 120 9.63 11.78 -3.80
CA VAL A 120 11.10 11.61 -3.86
C VAL A 120 11.64 10.91 -2.61
N SER A 121 11.23 11.32 -1.41
CA SER A 121 11.67 10.66 -0.17
C SER A 121 11.18 9.22 -0.04
N PHE A 122 9.99 8.92 -0.60
CA PHE A 122 9.51 7.55 -0.73
C PHE A 122 10.42 6.72 -1.66
N PHE A 123 10.89 7.29 -2.78
CA PHE A 123 11.86 6.62 -3.65
C PHE A 123 13.20 6.35 -2.95
N GLU A 124 13.77 7.33 -2.27
CA GLU A 124 15.05 7.17 -1.59
C GLU A 124 14.98 6.06 -0.52
N SER A 125 13.87 5.99 0.22
CA SER A 125 13.66 4.99 1.27
C SER A 125 13.27 3.61 0.70
N GLY A 126 12.43 3.57 -0.33
CA GLY A 126 11.96 2.33 -0.96
C GLY A 126 13.02 1.64 -1.82
N ILE A 127 13.87 2.41 -2.52
CA ILE A 127 15.01 1.86 -3.27
C ILE A 127 15.99 1.19 -2.30
N VAL A 128 16.34 1.81 -1.17
CA VAL A 128 17.26 1.19 -0.21
C VAL A 128 16.69 -0.12 0.39
N SER A 129 15.38 -0.20 0.64
CA SER A 129 14.73 -1.42 1.13
C SER A 129 14.70 -2.55 0.10
N LEU A 130 14.47 -2.23 -1.19
CA LEU A 130 14.45 -3.21 -2.28
C LEU A 130 15.84 -3.74 -2.63
N TRP A 131 16.90 -2.91 -2.52
CA TRP A 131 18.29 -3.34 -2.76
C TRP A 131 18.89 -4.14 -1.60
N THR A 132 18.42 -3.92 -0.36
CA THR A 132 18.85 -4.70 0.81
C THR A 132 18.05 -5.99 0.99
N SER A 133 16.84 -6.06 0.44
CA SER A 133 16.01 -7.28 0.43
C SER A 133 16.36 -8.17 -0.76
N THR A 134 17.61 -8.65 -0.81
CA THR A 134 17.97 -9.73 -1.73
C THR A 134 17.26 -11.01 -1.28
N THR A 135 16.23 -11.39 -2.05
CA THR A 135 15.60 -12.72 -2.16
C THR A 135 16.26 -13.84 -1.34
N SER A 136 15.69 -14.17 -0.17
CA SER A 136 15.87 -15.49 0.46
C SER A 136 14.63 -16.33 0.21
N SER A 137 14.61 -17.05 -0.92
CA SER A 137 13.69 -18.17 -1.17
C SER A 137 14.13 -18.94 -2.43
N THR A 138 15.27 -19.61 -2.33
CA THR A 138 15.54 -20.81 -3.15
C THR A 138 16.37 -21.78 -2.31
N GLU A 139 15.78 -22.34 -1.25
CA GLU A 139 16.27 -23.64 -0.75
C GLU A 139 15.52 -24.71 -1.53
N ALA A 140 16.14 -25.11 -2.64
CA ALA A 140 15.74 -26.27 -3.40
C ALA A 140 15.79 -27.50 -2.48
N ILE A 141 14.65 -28.18 -2.36
CA ILE A 141 14.50 -29.49 -1.74
C ILE A 141 15.56 -30.44 -2.32
N PRO A 142 16.47 -31.02 -1.53
CA PRO A 142 17.30 -32.12 -2.02
C PRO A 142 16.41 -33.36 -2.15
N GLU A 143 16.10 -33.75 -3.38
CA GLU A 143 15.62 -35.10 -3.69
C GLU A 143 16.68 -36.12 -3.22
N PRO A 144 16.32 -37.13 -2.41
CA PRO A 144 17.25 -38.20 -2.08
C PRO A 144 17.47 -39.10 -3.30
N GLU A 145 18.71 -39.10 -3.81
CA GLU A 145 19.20 -39.99 -4.85
C GLU A 145 18.95 -41.46 -4.49
N SER A 146 18.04 -42.11 -5.22
CA SER A 146 17.99 -43.57 -5.28
C SER A 146 18.77 -44.04 -6.51
N LYS A 147 19.79 -44.90 -6.29
CA LYS A 147 20.03 -46.14 -7.07
C LYS A 147 21.31 -46.84 -6.60
N GLN A 148 21.15 -47.76 -5.66
CA GLN A 148 22.09 -48.85 -5.39
C GLN A 148 21.88 -49.97 -6.43
N LYS A 149 22.99 -50.52 -6.93
CA LYS A 149 23.13 -51.49 -8.03
C LYS A 149 22.56 -52.88 -7.67
N PRO A 150 22.03 -53.67 -8.65
CA PRO A 150 21.25 -54.89 -8.37
C PRO A 150 22.12 -56.12 -8.15
N ARG A 151 21.63 -57.06 -7.32
CA ARG A 151 22.17 -58.43 -7.20
C ARG A 151 21.08 -59.45 -7.53
N ALA A 152 21.46 -60.39 -8.38
CA ALA A 152 20.62 -61.39 -9.04
C ALA A 152 19.94 -62.39 -8.09
N GLY A 153 18.76 -62.88 -8.49
CA GLY A 153 18.04 -63.96 -7.82
C GLY A 153 16.80 -64.43 -8.59
N THR A 154 17.02 -65.46 -9.39
CA THR A 154 16.17 -66.40 -10.14
C THR A 154 14.67 -66.57 -9.76
N ALA A 155 13.84 -66.69 -10.81
CA ALA A 155 12.72 -67.63 -11.06
C ALA A 155 11.30 -67.04 -11.28
N PRO A 156 10.53 -67.54 -12.27
CA PRO A 156 9.29 -66.94 -12.76
C PRO A 156 8.02 -67.62 -12.22
N GLY A 157 6.92 -66.86 -12.11
CA GLY A 157 5.59 -67.38 -11.88
C GLY A 157 4.50 -66.37 -12.26
N PRO A 158 3.60 -66.67 -13.21
CA PRO A 158 2.51 -65.79 -13.60
C PRO A 158 1.21 -66.19 -12.90
N SER A 159 0.38 -65.21 -12.50
CA SER A 159 -1.09 -65.27 -12.41
C SER A 159 -1.59 -63.92 -11.88
N SER A 160 -2.24 -63.09 -12.70
CA SER A 160 -3.68 -63.16 -13.02
C SER A 160 -4.57 -62.85 -11.81
N SER A 161 -5.17 -61.66 -11.82
CA SER A 161 -6.57 -61.33 -11.44
C SER A 161 -6.68 -59.79 -11.42
N ALA A 162 -7.38 -59.18 -12.39
CA ALA A 162 -8.78 -58.75 -12.28
C ALA A 162 -8.97 -57.72 -11.14
N ASN A 163 -9.44 -56.48 -11.33
CA ASN A 163 -10.51 -55.99 -12.19
C ASN A 163 -10.36 -54.47 -12.44
N SER A 164 -10.68 -54.06 -13.67
CA SER A 164 -11.17 -52.72 -14.05
C SER A 164 -12.74 -52.72 -13.95
N PRO A 165 -13.49 -51.66 -14.29
CA PRO A 165 -13.37 -50.22 -14.02
C PRO A 165 -14.73 -49.50 -13.71
N GLN A 166 -14.68 -48.16 -13.61
CA GLN A 166 -15.66 -47.15 -14.08
C GLN A 166 -16.97 -46.85 -13.30
N GLY A 167 -17.33 -45.55 -13.29
CA GLY A 167 -18.71 -45.10 -13.07
C GLY A 167 -18.94 -43.66 -12.55
N THR A 168 -18.38 -42.65 -13.22
CA THR A 168 -19.02 -41.39 -13.68
C THR A 168 -20.20 -40.71 -12.90
N THR A 169 -19.96 -39.43 -12.53
CA THR A 169 -20.83 -38.21 -12.68
C THR A 169 -22.30 -38.19 -12.24
N THR A 170 -22.71 -37.18 -11.44
CA THR A 170 -23.52 -36.00 -11.87
C THR A 170 -23.94 -35.12 -10.66
N ALA A 171 -23.84 -33.80 -10.81
CA ALA A 171 -24.56 -32.78 -10.03
C ALA A 171 -26.01 -32.64 -10.55
N PRO A 172 -26.95 -31.94 -9.85
CA PRO A 172 -27.03 -30.47 -10.00
C PRO A 172 -27.69 -29.67 -8.84
N SER A 173 -27.53 -28.34 -8.95
CA SER A 173 -28.46 -27.21 -8.67
C SER A 173 -29.40 -27.18 -7.46
N GLY A 174 -29.28 -26.09 -6.69
CA GLY A 174 -30.36 -25.53 -5.85
C GLY A 174 -30.38 -24.00 -5.93
N SER A 175 -31.32 -23.45 -6.70
CA SER A 175 -31.78 -22.05 -6.64
C SER A 175 -33.02 -21.96 -5.75
N SER A 176 -33.14 -20.92 -4.91
CA SER A 176 -34.44 -20.40 -4.50
C SER A 176 -34.35 -18.93 -4.13
N ALA A 177 -35.41 -18.19 -4.45
CA ALA A 177 -35.54 -16.74 -4.47
C ALA A 177 -36.51 -16.23 -3.40
N GLY A 178 -36.46 -14.92 -3.13
CA GLY A 178 -37.49 -14.12 -2.43
C GLY A 178 -37.01 -13.66 -1.05
N ARG A 179 -37.20 -12.41 -0.59
CA ARG A 179 -38.34 -11.50 -0.80
C ARG A 179 -37.99 -10.09 -0.28
N SER A 180 -38.58 -9.09 -0.92
CA SER A 180 -38.50 -7.64 -0.68
C SER A 180 -38.94 -7.16 0.71
N GLY A 181 -38.38 -6.04 1.15
CA GLY A 181 -38.91 -5.19 2.23
C GLY A 181 -38.18 -3.85 2.30
N SER A 182 -38.71 -2.83 1.64
CA SER A 182 -38.30 -1.42 1.81
C SER A 182 -39.09 -0.77 2.94
N PRO A 183 -38.48 0.06 3.81
CA PRO A 183 -39.21 1.02 4.65
C PRO A 183 -39.19 2.43 4.04
N SER A 184 -40.35 3.08 4.02
CA SER A 184 -40.57 4.49 3.66
C SER A 184 -40.07 5.47 4.75
N PRO A 185 -39.82 6.75 4.41
CA PRO A 185 -39.32 7.76 5.37
C PRO A 185 -40.44 8.42 6.18
N PRO A 186 -40.14 9.01 7.37
CA PRO A 186 -41.11 9.77 8.14
C PRO A 186 -41.37 11.17 7.56
N THR A 187 -42.64 11.56 7.59
CA THR A 187 -43.18 12.87 7.23
C THR A 187 -42.98 13.87 8.38
N ALA A 188 -42.68 15.13 8.02
CA ALA A 188 -42.56 16.26 8.92
C ALA A 188 -43.88 16.63 9.61
N GLY A 189 -43.77 17.11 10.85
CA GLY A 189 -44.78 17.85 11.60
C GLY A 189 -44.11 18.94 12.41
#